data_AF-A0A9R1E9A2-F1
#
_entry.id   AF-A0A9R1E9A2-F1
#
_cell.length_a   1.000
_cell.length_b   1.000
_cell.length_c   1.000
_cell.angle_alpha   90.00
_cell.angle_beta   90.00
_cell.angle_gamma   90.00
#
_symmetry.space_group_name_H-M   'P 1'
#
loop_
_entity.id
_entity.type
_entity.pdbx_description
1 polymer ?
#
loop_
_entity_poly.entity_id
_entity_poly.type
_entity_poly.pdbx_seq_one_letter_code
_entity_poly.pdbx_strand_id
1 'polypeptide(L)'
;MAKYLQSAPVSQGALQHKEFLLDGLYMEQRPQGSPNPNEVIIVNPGLPMKFGCTAATDWTIYDGIGPDKKLVAHAQGVLTGAGATEGTWSLCFNMVFVDERFKGSSLKVLGNMSSPLEGEWAILGGTGEFAYAQGVVLFKIQKFYELQIRVLCLNFSSSLSLPIKMGPWGGNGGFPQDMTAGKPLRLRSMRINSGSRIFSLEFSYVDKLGKVRSEGPWGGSSGGNYQTIELGPKEFVKQISGTIDNLVTETVITSLVLVTNIRKYGPYGSVQGTSFDATVPENTCVVGFFGKSGGALDAIGIYHGPIAV
;
A
#
# COMPACT_ATOMS: atom_id res chain seq x y z
N MET A 1 -8.79 -28.11 0.98
CA MET A 1 -8.92 -26.66 0.73
C MET A 1 -8.06 -26.27 -0.46
N ALA A 2 -8.60 -25.47 -1.38
CA ALA A 2 -7.88 -24.98 -2.55
C ALA A 2 -6.71 -24.08 -2.13
N LYS A 3 -5.46 -24.41 -2.53
CA LYS A 3 -4.25 -23.63 -2.19
C LYS A 3 -4.24 -22.20 -2.75
N TYR A 4 -5.16 -21.87 -3.66
CA TYR A 4 -5.22 -20.60 -4.36
C TYR A 4 -6.29 -19.64 -3.82
N LEU A 5 -7.13 -20.07 -2.87
CA LEU A 5 -8.28 -19.28 -2.41
C LEU A 5 -8.19 -19.02 -0.90
N GLN A 6 -8.00 -17.76 -0.55
CA GLN A 6 -8.15 -17.26 0.81
C GLN A 6 -8.80 -15.87 0.77
N SER A 7 -9.82 -15.66 1.59
CA SER A 7 -10.48 -14.36 1.77
C SER A 7 -10.02 -13.74 3.09
N ALA A 8 -9.68 -12.46 3.07
CA ALA A 8 -9.44 -11.67 4.28
C ALA A 8 -10.35 -10.43 4.26
N PRO A 9 -10.90 -10.02 5.42
CA PRO A 9 -11.62 -8.76 5.50
C PRO A 9 -10.68 -7.59 5.24
N VAL A 10 -11.14 -6.58 4.51
CA VAL A 10 -10.39 -5.35 4.30
C VAL A 10 -10.50 -4.50 5.57
N SER A 11 -9.36 -4.24 6.25
CA SER A 11 -9.34 -3.32 7.38
C SER A 11 -9.62 -1.89 6.89
N GLN A 12 -10.56 -1.19 7.51
CA GLN A 12 -10.93 0.18 7.12
C GLN A 12 -9.74 1.16 7.22
N GLY A 13 -8.75 0.89 8.08
CA GLY A 13 -7.52 1.68 8.16
C GLY A 13 -6.50 1.40 7.03
N ALA A 14 -6.65 0.31 6.27
CA ALA A 14 -5.76 -0.04 5.17
C ALA A 14 -6.22 0.55 3.82
N LEU A 15 -7.48 0.99 3.72
CA LEU A 15 -8.07 1.50 2.48
C LEU A 15 -8.09 3.02 2.51
N GLN A 16 -7.10 3.63 1.87
CA GLN A 16 -7.02 5.08 1.73
C GLN A 16 -7.54 5.48 0.36
N HIS A 17 -8.37 6.52 0.31
CA HIS A 17 -8.78 7.13 -0.94
C HIS A 17 -7.75 8.19 -1.33
N LYS A 18 -7.27 8.14 -2.57
CA LYS A 18 -6.42 9.19 -3.15
C LYS A 18 -7.17 9.79 -4.33
N GLU A 19 -7.50 11.08 -4.23
CA GLU A 19 -8.11 11.82 -5.32
C GLU A 19 -7.02 12.50 -6.15
N PHE A 20 -7.15 12.39 -7.47
CA PHE A 20 -6.35 13.12 -8.44
C PHE A 20 -7.25 14.02 -9.27
N LEU A 21 -6.85 15.29 -9.35
CA LEU A 21 -7.46 16.31 -10.20
C LEU A 21 -6.42 16.69 -11.25
N LEU A 22 -6.65 16.31 -12.51
CA LEU A 22 -5.79 16.68 -13.63
C LEU A 22 -6.58 17.63 -14.52
N ASP A 23 -6.06 18.83 -14.71
CA ASP A 23 -6.69 19.89 -15.51
C ASP A 23 -5.64 20.51 -16.45
N GLY A 24 -6.09 21.29 -17.42
CA GLY A 24 -5.22 21.90 -18.44
C GLY A 24 -4.60 20.86 -19.38
N LEU A 25 -5.28 19.74 -19.61
CA LEU A 25 -4.84 18.71 -20.54
C LEU A 25 -5.52 18.88 -21.90
N TYR A 26 -4.74 18.76 -22.97
CA TYR A 26 -5.22 18.96 -24.34
C TYR A 26 -4.84 17.77 -25.21
N MET A 27 -5.84 17.06 -25.73
CA MET A 27 -5.65 15.89 -26.58
C MET A 27 -5.81 16.23 -28.05
N GLU A 28 -4.87 15.74 -28.86
CA GLU A 28 -4.73 16.04 -30.28
C GLU A 28 -5.01 14.81 -31.15
N GLN A 29 -6.13 14.88 -31.88
CA GLN A 29 -6.47 13.94 -32.93
C GLN A 29 -5.89 14.42 -34.26
N ARG A 30 -5.15 13.53 -34.93
CA ARG A 30 -4.59 13.72 -36.27
C ARG A 30 -5.08 12.57 -37.16
N PRO A 31 -6.21 12.76 -37.85
CA PRO A 31 -6.89 11.69 -38.57
C PRO A 31 -6.05 11.17 -39.74
N GLN A 32 -6.37 9.97 -40.22
CA GLN A 32 -5.74 9.40 -41.41
C GLN A 32 -5.79 10.39 -42.58
N GLY A 33 -4.63 10.64 -43.19
CA GLY A 33 -4.47 11.60 -44.29
C GLY A 33 -3.96 12.99 -43.86
N SER A 34 -3.91 13.31 -42.56
CA SER A 34 -3.21 14.51 -42.07
C SER A 34 -1.68 14.30 -42.06
N PRO A 35 -0.86 15.37 -42.03
CA PRO A 35 0.56 15.25 -41.74
C PRO A 35 0.80 14.55 -40.39
N ASN A 36 1.60 13.49 -40.37
CA ASN A 36 1.89 12.66 -39.18
C ASN A 36 0.61 12.19 -38.45
N PRO A 37 -0.20 11.33 -39.07
CA PRO A 37 -1.46 10.87 -38.48
C PRO A 37 -1.19 10.01 -37.23
N ASN A 38 -2.08 10.10 -36.26
CA ASN A 38 -2.07 9.27 -35.04
C ASN A 38 -3.40 8.52 -34.85
N GLU A 39 -4.14 8.37 -35.95
CA GLU A 39 -5.36 7.60 -36.06
C GLU A 39 -5.40 6.93 -37.43
N VAL A 40 -5.81 5.67 -37.47
CA VAL A 40 -5.90 4.87 -38.70
C VAL A 40 -7.24 4.15 -38.74
N ILE A 41 -7.95 4.28 -39.86
CA ILE A 41 -9.18 3.53 -40.13
C ILE A 41 -8.83 2.07 -40.41
N ILE A 42 -9.40 1.15 -39.63
CA ILE A 42 -9.23 -0.29 -39.80
C ILE A 42 -10.31 -0.83 -40.74
N VAL A 43 -11.57 -0.47 -40.46
CA VAL A 43 -12.74 -0.91 -41.22
C VAL A 43 -13.63 0.29 -41.51
N ASN A 44 -14.11 0.44 -42.74
CA ASN A 44 -15.09 1.45 -43.11
C ASN A 44 -16.08 0.85 -44.11
N PRO A 45 -17.29 0.45 -43.65
CA PRO A 45 -18.28 -0.19 -44.52
C PRO A 45 -19.01 0.80 -45.45
N GLY A 46 -18.73 2.10 -45.35
CA GLY A 46 -19.39 3.13 -46.17
C GLY A 46 -20.86 3.39 -45.81
N LEU A 47 -21.32 2.93 -44.65
CA LEU A 47 -22.69 3.11 -44.19
C LEU A 47 -22.97 4.55 -43.72
N PRO A 48 -24.25 4.99 -43.74
CA PRO A 48 -24.66 6.26 -43.14
C PRO A 48 -24.18 6.40 -41.70
N MET A 49 -23.97 7.64 -41.26
CA MET A 49 -23.51 7.98 -39.90
C MET A 49 -22.18 7.35 -39.48
N LYS A 50 -21.41 6.77 -40.43
CA LYS A 50 -20.19 5.99 -40.16
C LYS A 50 -20.46 4.77 -39.28
N PHE A 51 -21.67 4.23 -39.32
CA PHE A 51 -22.02 3.03 -38.57
C PHE A 51 -21.10 1.85 -38.96
N GLY A 52 -20.48 1.22 -37.95
CA GLY A 52 -19.51 0.14 -38.12
C GLY A 52 -18.13 0.59 -38.63
N CYS A 53 -17.87 1.89 -38.80
CA CYS A 53 -16.53 2.38 -39.07
C CYS A 53 -15.68 2.25 -37.80
N THR A 54 -14.53 1.60 -37.87
CA THR A 54 -13.65 1.36 -36.72
C THR A 54 -12.26 1.91 -37.00
N ALA A 55 -11.67 2.60 -36.02
CA ALA A 55 -10.35 3.20 -36.10
C ALA A 55 -9.49 2.83 -34.89
N ALA A 56 -8.19 2.65 -35.09
CA ALA A 56 -7.21 2.62 -34.02
C ALA A 56 -6.67 4.03 -33.74
N THR A 57 -6.42 4.35 -32.48
CA THR A 57 -5.92 5.66 -32.05
C THR A 57 -4.63 5.56 -31.25
N ASP A 58 -3.79 6.57 -31.37
CA ASP A 58 -2.67 6.90 -30.49
C ASP A 58 -2.63 8.43 -30.28
N TRP A 59 -3.73 8.99 -29.76
CA TRP A 59 -3.88 10.44 -29.65
C TRP A 59 -2.95 11.00 -28.57
N THR A 60 -2.21 12.06 -28.90
CA THR A 60 -1.23 12.66 -27.99
C THR A 60 -1.92 13.66 -27.06
N ILE A 61 -1.59 13.62 -25.77
CA ILE A 61 -2.14 14.50 -24.73
C ILE A 61 -1.02 15.37 -24.16
N TYR A 62 -1.24 16.69 -24.14
CA TYR A 62 -0.27 17.69 -23.70
C TYR A 62 -0.77 18.48 -22.49
N ASP A 63 0.14 19.11 -21.74
CA ASP A 63 -0.15 20.00 -20.59
C ASP A 63 -0.46 21.46 -21.00
N GLY A 64 -0.67 21.72 -22.28
CA GLY A 64 -0.95 23.05 -22.81
C GLY A 64 -1.08 23.04 -24.33
N ILE A 65 -1.38 24.23 -24.89
CA ILE A 65 -1.57 24.45 -26.34
C ILE A 65 -0.45 25.26 -27.00
N GLY A 66 0.53 25.73 -26.21
CA GLY A 66 1.65 26.54 -26.68
C GLY A 66 2.78 25.75 -27.35
N PRO A 67 3.79 26.43 -27.91
CA PRO A 67 4.94 25.78 -28.54
C PRO A 67 5.78 24.94 -27.55
N ASP A 68 5.80 25.34 -26.28
CA ASP A 68 6.56 24.68 -25.21
C ASP A 68 5.76 23.60 -24.46
N LYS A 69 4.58 23.22 -24.99
CA LYS A 69 3.73 22.18 -24.41
C LYS A 69 4.50 20.87 -24.28
N LYS A 70 4.29 20.15 -23.18
CA LYS A 70 4.95 18.87 -22.89
C LYS A 70 3.99 17.73 -23.06
N LEU A 71 4.50 16.64 -23.64
CA LEU A 71 3.73 15.41 -23.79
C LEU A 71 3.52 14.77 -22.42
N VAL A 72 2.25 14.57 -22.06
CA VAL A 72 1.84 13.98 -20.78
C VAL A 72 1.48 12.51 -20.95
N ALA A 73 0.66 12.20 -21.96
CA ALA A 73 0.12 10.87 -22.14
C ALA A 73 -0.25 10.59 -23.61
N HIS A 74 -0.53 9.32 -23.88
CA HIS A 74 -1.09 8.82 -25.12
C HIS A 74 -2.46 8.17 -24.87
N ALA A 75 -3.47 8.49 -25.66
CA ALA A 75 -4.77 7.81 -25.68
C ALA A 75 -4.78 6.72 -26.75
N GLN A 76 -4.43 5.51 -26.32
CA GLN A 76 -4.21 4.34 -27.16
C GLN A 76 -5.41 3.40 -27.11
N GLY A 77 -6.11 3.24 -28.22
CA GLY A 77 -7.37 2.51 -28.19
C GLY A 77 -8.07 2.35 -29.53
N VAL A 78 -9.39 2.18 -29.45
CA VAL A 78 -10.27 1.94 -30.59
C VAL A 78 -11.50 2.83 -30.50
N LEU A 79 -11.89 3.37 -31.64
CA LEU A 79 -13.14 4.10 -31.87
C LEU A 79 -14.02 3.27 -32.80
N THR A 80 -15.33 3.25 -32.57
CA THR A 80 -16.29 2.64 -33.49
C THR A 80 -17.54 3.50 -33.64
N GLY A 81 -17.94 3.79 -34.87
CA GLY A 81 -19.22 4.42 -35.16
C GLY A 81 -20.34 3.47 -34.76
N ALA A 82 -21.01 3.77 -33.65
CA ALA A 82 -21.95 2.88 -32.99
C ALA A 82 -23.42 3.31 -33.20
N GLY A 83 -23.66 4.57 -33.54
CA GLY A 83 -25.01 5.05 -33.84
C GLY A 83 -25.40 4.80 -35.30
N ALA A 84 -26.49 4.05 -35.49
CA ALA A 84 -27.04 3.79 -36.84
C ALA A 84 -27.89 4.94 -37.38
N THR A 85 -28.49 5.73 -36.49
CA THR A 85 -29.38 6.85 -36.81
C THR A 85 -28.78 8.21 -36.46
N GLU A 86 -27.92 8.23 -35.44
CA GLU A 86 -27.22 9.42 -34.94
C GLU A 86 -25.72 9.18 -35.06
N GLY A 87 -24.93 10.19 -35.42
CA GLY A 87 -23.48 10.09 -35.63
C GLY A 87 -22.66 9.89 -34.35
N THR A 88 -22.97 8.86 -33.57
CA THR A 88 -22.37 8.56 -32.27
C THR A 88 -21.20 7.60 -32.43
N TRP A 89 -20.05 7.99 -31.88
CA TRP A 89 -18.86 7.16 -31.79
C TRP A 89 -18.69 6.61 -30.38
N SER A 90 -18.55 5.30 -30.25
CA SER A 90 -18.12 4.68 -29.00
C SER A 90 -16.61 4.57 -28.99
N LEU A 91 -16.00 4.82 -27.82
CA LEU A 91 -14.55 4.86 -27.66
C LEU A 91 -14.12 4.06 -26.44
N CYS A 92 -13.01 3.35 -26.59
CA CYS A 92 -12.33 2.65 -25.51
C CYS A 92 -10.83 2.85 -25.70
N PHE A 93 -10.18 3.50 -24.74
CA PHE A 93 -8.74 3.73 -24.81
C PHE A 93 -8.06 3.65 -23.44
N ASN A 94 -6.77 3.34 -23.50
CA ASN A 94 -5.84 3.48 -22.38
C ASN A 94 -5.20 4.86 -22.47
N MET A 95 -5.37 5.69 -21.44
CA MET A 95 -4.56 6.90 -21.28
C MET A 95 -3.23 6.50 -20.63
N VAL A 96 -2.18 6.32 -21.42
CA VAL A 96 -0.85 5.86 -21.00
C VAL A 96 0.03 7.06 -20.71
N PHE A 97 0.41 7.25 -19.45
CA PHE A 97 1.22 8.39 -19.02
C PHE A 97 2.70 8.15 -19.29
N VAL A 98 3.36 9.17 -19.85
CA VAL A 98 4.78 9.16 -20.23
C VAL A 98 5.58 10.27 -19.57
N ASP A 99 4.91 11.22 -18.92
CA ASP A 99 5.55 12.26 -18.11
C ASP A 99 6.26 11.66 -16.89
N GLU A 100 7.24 12.38 -16.35
CA GLU A 100 8.06 11.88 -15.23
C GLU A 100 7.25 11.53 -13.98
N ARG A 101 6.10 12.19 -13.73
CA ARG A 101 5.31 11.98 -12.51
C ARG A 101 4.54 10.68 -12.55
N PHE A 102 4.00 10.30 -13.71
CA PHE A 102 3.10 9.16 -13.84
C PHE A 102 3.60 8.10 -14.82
N LYS A 103 4.86 8.18 -15.25
CA LYS A 103 5.47 7.28 -16.24
C LYS A 103 5.12 5.82 -16.01
N GLY A 104 4.48 5.20 -17.01
CA GLY A 104 4.07 3.78 -16.98
C GLY A 104 2.75 3.50 -16.26
N SER A 105 2.12 4.51 -15.66
CA SER A 105 0.74 4.42 -15.15
C SER A 105 -0.26 4.63 -16.28
N SER A 106 -1.49 4.14 -16.10
CA SER A 106 -2.55 4.35 -17.10
C SER A 106 -3.94 4.47 -16.50
N LEU A 107 -4.83 5.17 -17.20
CA LEU A 107 -6.28 5.15 -16.94
C LEU A 107 -7.00 4.38 -18.05
N LYS A 108 -8.05 3.64 -17.69
CA LYS A 108 -8.90 2.87 -18.61
C LYS A 108 -10.18 3.67 -18.85
N VAL A 109 -10.34 4.22 -20.05
CA VAL A 109 -11.40 5.17 -20.38
C VAL A 109 -12.38 4.55 -21.37
N LEU A 110 -13.67 4.66 -21.07
CA LEU A 110 -14.76 4.21 -21.92
C LEU A 110 -15.80 5.33 -22.02
N GLY A 111 -16.31 5.58 -23.23
CA GLY A 111 -17.36 6.57 -23.40
C GLY A 111 -17.94 6.61 -24.80
N ASN A 112 -18.72 7.66 -25.03
CA ASN A 112 -19.28 7.99 -26.33
C ASN A 112 -18.94 9.44 -26.69
N MET A 113 -18.97 9.73 -27.98
CA MET A 113 -18.83 11.05 -28.55
C MET A 113 -19.94 11.25 -29.57
N SER A 114 -20.79 12.22 -29.29
CA SER A 114 -21.91 12.65 -30.13
C SER A 114 -22.08 14.17 -29.98
N SER A 115 -23.02 14.79 -30.69
CA SER A 115 -23.41 16.17 -30.37
C SER A 115 -24.22 16.19 -29.05
N PRO A 116 -24.03 17.18 -28.16
CA PRO A 116 -23.10 18.31 -28.24
C PRO A 116 -21.65 17.87 -28.05
N LEU A 117 -20.71 18.66 -28.59
CA LEU A 117 -19.26 18.42 -28.56
C LEU A 117 -18.62 18.63 -27.17
N GLU A 118 -19.32 18.22 -26.11
CA GLU A 118 -18.88 18.23 -24.72
C GLU A 118 -19.61 17.12 -23.94
N GLY A 119 -18.97 16.57 -22.91
CA GLY A 119 -19.56 15.49 -22.13
C GLY A 119 -18.57 14.85 -21.16
N GLU A 120 -18.89 13.61 -20.76
CA GLU A 120 -18.06 12.82 -19.85
C GLU A 120 -17.77 11.42 -20.38
N TRP A 121 -16.57 10.93 -20.10
CA TRP A 121 -16.18 9.53 -20.27
C TRP A 121 -15.90 8.89 -18.92
N ALA A 122 -16.28 7.63 -18.76
CA ALA A 122 -16.08 6.89 -17.54
C ALA A 122 -14.64 6.37 -17.46
N ILE A 123 -14.05 6.48 -16.27
CA ILE A 123 -12.81 5.82 -15.90
C ILE A 123 -13.18 4.57 -15.13
N LEU A 124 -12.88 3.41 -15.72
CA LEU A 124 -13.28 2.10 -15.21
C LEU A 124 -12.15 1.37 -14.47
N GLY A 125 -10.95 1.93 -14.48
CA GLY A 125 -9.77 1.33 -13.89
C GLY A 125 -8.50 2.10 -14.20
N GLY A 126 -7.38 1.57 -13.70
CA GLY A 126 -6.06 2.08 -14.01
C GLY A 126 -4.95 1.16 -13.52
N THR A 127 -3.72 1.54 -13.83
CA THR A 127 -2.48 0.83 -13.45
C THR A 127 -1.48 1.80 -12.84
N GLY A 128 -0.48 1.28 -12.11
CA GLY A 128 0.54 2.09 -11.47
C GLY A 128 -0.04 2.98 -10.37
N GLU A 129 0.24 4.29 -10.42
CA GLU A 129 -0.29 5.29 -9.49
C GLU A 129 -1.82 5.39 -9.51
N PHE A 130 -2.45 4.92 -10.60
CA PHE A 130 -3.90 4.90 -10.79
C PHE A 130 -4.53 3.51 -10.58
N ALA A 131 -3.86 2.61 -9.87
CA ALA A 131 -4.45 1.31 -9.54
C ALA A 131 -5.80 1.47 -8.82
N TYR A 132 -6.77 0.64 -9.18
CA TYR A 132 -8.16 0.70 -8.67
C TYR A 132 -8.87 2.04 -8.89
N ALA A 133 -8.46 2.79 -9.92
CA ALA A 133 -9.08 4.07 -10.27
C ALA A 133 -10.54 3.91 -10.72
N GLN A 134 -11.39 4.85 -10.27
CA GLN A 134 -12.72 5.11 -10.78
C GLN A 134 -12.92 6.62 -10.90
N GLY A 135 -13.70 7.08 -11.88
CA GLY A 135 -13.90 8.52 -12.04
C GLY A 135 -14.41 8.90 -13.42
N VAL A 136 -14.16 10.15 -13.79
CA VAL A 136 -14.63 10.73 -15.05
C VAL A 136 -13.56 11.57 -15.74
N VAL A 137 -13.58 11.55 -17.06
CA VAL A 137 -12.91 12.51 -17.94
C VAL A 137 -14.01 13.41 -18.51
N LEU A 138 -14.08 14.65 -18.06
CA LEU A 138 -14.86 15.68 -18.71
C LEU A 138 -14.10 16.14 -19.94
N PHE A 139 -14.79 16.27 -21.06
CA PHE A 139 -14.18 16.74 -22.30
C PHE A 139 -15.02 17.84 -22.94
N LYS A 140 -14.32 18.75 -23.61
CA LYS A 140 -14.91 19.76 -24.50
C LYS A 140 -14.11 19.83 -25.79
N ILE A 141 -14.79 19.63 -26.91
CA ILE A 141 -14.16 19.58 -28.23
C ILE A 141 -14.30 20.95 -28.87
N GLN A 142 -13.15 21.58 -29.13
CA GLN A 142 -13.05 22.79 -29.93
C GLN A 142 -12.12 22.52 -31.11
N LYS A 143 -10.94 23.14 -31.13
CA LYS A 143 -9.83 22.74 -32.02
C LYS A 143 -9.12 21.48 -31.52
N PHE A 144 -9.09 21.32 -30.21
CA PHE A 144 -8.53 20.19 -29.48
C PHE A 144 -9.57 19.67 -28.50
N TYR A 145 -9.34 18.49 -27.95
CA TYR A 145 -10.11 17.98 -26.83
C TYR A 145 -9.49 18.57 -25.56
N GLU A 146 -10.17 19.53 -24.94
CA GLU A 146 -9.83 19.99 -23.60
C GLU A 146 -10.36 18.99 -22.58
N LEU A 147 -9.49 18.49 -21.70
CA LEU A 147 -9.78 17.41 -20.77
C LEU A 147 -9.64 17.88 -19.33
N GLN A 148 -10.65 17.58 -18.52
CA GLN A 148 -10.58 17.67 -17.06
C GLN A 148 -10.84 16.29 -16.47
N ILE A 149 -9.92 15.79 -15.67
CA ILE A 149 -9.94 14.42 -15.18
C ILE A 149 -10.05 14.44 -13.67
N ARG A 150 -11.06 13.73 -13.16
CA ARG A 150 -11.26 13.50 -11.73
C ARG A 150 -11.23 12.01 -11.46
N VAL A 151 -10.23 11.56 -10.72
CA VAL A 151 -9.97 10.14 -10.43
C VAL A 151 -9.93 9.92 -8.93
N LEU A 152 -10.68 8.91 -8.47
CA LEU A 152 -10.58 8.34 -7.14
C LEU A 152 -9.85 7.00 -7.25
N CYS A 153 -8.70 6.87 -6.59
CA CYS A 153 -7.96 5.62 -6.48
C CYS A 153 -8.13 5.03 -5.09
N LEU A 154 -8.30 3.70 -5.02
CA LEU A 154 -8.12 2.96 -3.77
C LEU A 154 -6.63 2.66 -3.60
N ASN A 155 -6.03 3.26 -2.58
CA ASN A 155 -4.69 2.93 -2.15
C ASN A 155 -4.74 1.97 -0.97
N PHE A 156 -4.17 0.79 -1.16
CA PHE A 156 -3.89 -0.12 -0.06
C PHE A 156 -2.60 0.37 0.58
N SER A 157 -2.68 0.95 1.79
CA SER A 157 -1.49 1.32 2.56
C SER A 157 -0.56 0.10 2.58
N SER A 158 0.60 0.24 1.92
CA SER A 158 1.42 -0.87 1.41
C SER A 158 1.45 -2.08 2.35
N SER A 159 0.52 -3.01 2.17
CA SER A 159 0.46 -4.24 2.96
C SER A 159 1.58 -5.20 2.56
N LEU A 160 2.58 -4.77 1.78
CA LEU A 160 3.72 -5.57 1.32
C LEU A 160 5.10 -5.04 1.72
N SER A 161 5.23 -3.82 2.26
CA SER A 161 6.50 -3.33 2.81
C SER A 161 6.98 -4.26 3.93
N LEU A 162 8.27 -4.57 3.94
CA LEU A 162 8.86 -5.38 5.02
C LEU A 162 8.82 -4.56 6.32
N PRO A 163 8.47 -5.17 7.46
CA PRO A 163 8.60 -4.51 8.74
C PRO A 163 10.03 -4.02 8.95
N ILE A 164 10.18 -2.82 9.51
CA ILE A 164 11.49 -2.20 9.75
C ILE A 164 12.00 -2.66 11.12
N LYS A 165 13.28 -3.03 11.19
CA LYS A 165 13.96 -3.39 12.44
C LYS A 165 14.40 -2.15 13.21
N MET A 166 14.18 -2.14 14.51
CA MET A 166 14.77 -1.17 15.45
C MET A 166 15.41 -1.93 16.63
N GLY A 167 16.60 -1.51 17.03
CA GLY A 167 17.44 -2.23 18.00
C GLY A 167 18.40 -3.24 17.33
N PRO A 168 18.79 -4.33 18.01
CA PRO A 168 18.35 -4.75 19.32
C PRO A 168 19.06 -3.98 20.45
N TRP A 169 18.42 -3.90 21.60
CA TRP A 169 19.02 -3.41 22.86
C TRP A 169 19.27 -4.60 23.77
N GLY A 170 20.40 -4.61 24.48
CA GLY A 170 20.77 -5.66 25.41
C GLY A 170 22.24 -6.06 25.30
N GLY A 171 22.56 -7.27 25.77
CA GLY A 171 23.90 -7.84 25.71
C GLY A 171 24.20 -8.65 24.45
N ASN A 172 25.46 -9.07 24.33
CA ASN A 172 25.95 -9.86 23.20
C ASN A 172 25.85 -11.39 23.42
N GLY A 173 25.37 -11.83 24.58
CA GLY A 173 25.20 -13.24 24.93
C GLY A 173 24.09 -13.95 24.14
N GLY A 174 23.91 -15.24 24.39
CA GLY A 174 22.87 -16.05 23.75
C GLY A 174 23.00 -16.19 22.22
N PHE A 175 22.01 -16.86 21.62
CA PHE A 175 21.91 -17.07 20.19
C PHE A 175 20.93 -16.10 19.53
N PRO A 176 21.18 -15.66 18.29
CA PRO A 176 20.23 -14.83 17.55
C PRO A 176 18.86 -15.50 17.45
N GLN A 177 17.83 -14.70 17.71
CA GLN A 177 16.43 -15.07 17.55
C GLN A 177 15.80 -14.12 16.55
N ASP A 178 15.01 -14.67 15.62
CA ASP A 178 14.26 -13.89 14.65
C ASP A 178 12.95 -14.61 14.33
N MET A 179 11.99 -13.86 13.79
CA MET A 179 10.75 -14.42 13.32
C MET A 179 10.98 -15.30 12.09
N THR A 180 10.41 -16.50 12.09
CA THR A 180 10.73 -17.53 11.09
C THR A 180 9.64 -17.73 10.05
N ALA A 181 8.41 -17.29 10.32
CA ALA A 181 7.26 -17.63 9.49
C ALA A 181 6.32 -16.47 9.17
N GLY A 182 6.16 -16.16 7.88
CA GLY A 182 5.22 -15.16 7.41
C GLY A 182 5.62 -13.73 7.76
N LYS A 183 5.04 -12.76 7.04
CA LYS A 183 5.29 -11.34 7.31
C LYS A 183 4.30 -10.85 8.37
N PRO A 184 4.72 -10.31 9.51
CA PRO A 184 3.78 -9.86 10.53
C PRO A 184 2.96 -8.68 10.04
N LEU A 185 1.68 -8.69 10.40
CA LEU A 185 0.76 -7.58 10.21
C LEU A 185 0.42 -6.93 11.55
N ARG A 186 0.26 -7.73 12.60
CA ARG A 186 -0.22 -7.25 13.90
C ARG A 186 0.17 -8.17 15.05
N LEU A 187 0.78 -7.60 16.09
CA LEU A 187 1.01 -8.31 17.36
C LEU A 187 -0.33 -8.60 18.05
N ARG A 188 -0.51 -9.83 18.56
CA ARG A 188 -1.73 -10.29 19.21
C ARG A 188 -1.55 -10.48 20.71
N SER A 189 -0.51 -11.19 21.10
CA SER A 189 -0.23 -11.43 22.52
C SER A 189 1.25 -11.55 22.80
N MET A 190 1.62 -11.35 24.05
CA MET A 190 2.98 -11.48 24.55
C MET A 190 2.95 -12.13 25.93
N ARG A 191 3.69 -13.20 26.12
CA ARG A 191 3.85 -13.90 27.39
C ARG A 191 5.29 -13.76 27.87
N ILE A 192 5.45 -13.17 29.04
CA ILE A 192 6.75 -12.80 29.60
C ILE A 192 6.98 -13.64 30.86
N ASN A 193 8.10 -14.36 30.92
CA ASN A 193 8.59 -15.00 32.13
C ASN A 193 9.60 -14.06 32.80
N SER A 194 9.29 -13.56 33.99
CA SER A 194 10.12 -12.54 34.65
C SER A 194 10.29 -12.76 36.15
N GLY A 195 11.42 -12.30 36.68
CA GLY A 195 11.78 -12.30 38.10
C GLY A 195 12.86 -11.25 38.35
N SER A 196 14.08 -11.66 38.73
CA SER A 196 15.24 -10.76 38.80
C SER A 196 15.66 -10.20 37.44
N ARG A 197 15.25 -10.86 36.36
CA ARG A 197 15.45 -10.48 34.95
C ARG A 197 14.32 -10.98 34.09
N ILE A 198 14.39 -10.73 32.78
CA ILE A 198 13.52 -11.39 31.81
C ILE A 198 14.13 -12.75 31.44
N PHE A 199 13.51 -13.83 31.90
CA PHE A 199 13.97 -15.19 31.63
C PHE A 199 13.59 -15.66 30.25
N SER A 200 12.36 -15.42 29.82
CA SER A 200 11.92 -15.76 28.48
C SER A 200 10.78 -14.91 27.96
N LEU A 201 10.67 -14.89 26.63
CA LEU A 201 9.61 -14.22 25.89
C LEU A 201 8.95 -15.19 24.90
N GLU A 202 7.63 -15.22 24.88
CA GLU A 202 6.83 -15.84 23.82
C GLU A 202 5.84 -14.80 23.31
N PHE A 203 5.51 -14.80 22.02
CA PHE A 203 4.52 -13.89 21.48
C PHE A 203 3.77 -14.50 20.30
N SER A 204 2.57 -13.98 20.04
CA SER A 204 1.79 -14.33 18.87
C SER A 204 1.43 -13.11 18.05
N TYR A 205 1.31 -13.28 16.73
CA TYR A 205 0.93 -12.24 15.79
C TYR A 205 0.05 -12.81 14.68
N VAL A 206 -0.69 -11.93 14.04
CA VAL A 206 -1.39 -12.22 12.79
C VAL A 206 -0.46 -11.82 11.64
N ASP A 207 -0.19 -12.74 10.73
CA ASP A 207 0.58 -12.46 9.52
C ASP A 207 -0.28 -11.73 8.46
N LYS A 208 0.37 -11.24 7.40
CA LYS A 208 -0.30 -10.53 6.30
C LYS A 208 -1.29 -11.40 5.52
N LEU A 209 -1.29 -12.71 5.72
CA LEU A 209 -2.28 -13.65 5.18
C LEU A 209 -3.40 -13.93 6.18
N GLY A 210 -3.47 -13.23 7.31
CA GLY A 210 -4.48 -13.43 8.34
C GLY A 210 -4.26 -14.68 9.20
N LYS A 211 -3.14 -15.39 9.05
CA LYS A 211 -2.85 -16.57 9.86
C LYS A 211 -2.19 -16.16 11.17
N VAL A 212 -2.67 -16.73 12.27
CA VAL A 212 -2.04 -16.59 13.59
C VAL A 212 -0.76 -17.41 13.63
N ARG A 213 0.32 -16.77 14.08
CA ARG A 213 1.65 -17.34 14.28
C ARG A 213 2.08 -17.13 15.73
N SER A 214 2.92 -18.02 16.23
CA SER A 214 3.53 -17.91 17.56
C SER A 214 5.03 -18.13 17.44
N GLU A 215 5.80 -17.38 18.23
CA GLU A 215 7.26 -17.44 18.28
C GLU A 215 7.70 -17.54 19.74
N GLY A 216 8.82 -18.24 19.95
CA GLY A 216 9.38 -18.52 21.28
C GLY A 216 8.98 -19.90 21.85
N PRO A 217 9.27 -20.15 23.14
CA PRO A 217 9.90 -19.21 24.06
C PRO A 217 11.36 -18.92 23.71
N TRP A 218 11.72 -17.64 23.68
CA TRP A 218 13.09 -17.18 23.59
C TRP A 218 13.63 -16.96 25.00
N GLY A 219 14.54 -17.82 25.45
CA GLY A 219 15.12 -17.80 26.80
C GLY A 219 14.78 -19.05 27.62
N GLY A 220 15.09 -19.04 28.91
CA GLY A 220 14.89 -20.16 29.82
C GLY A 220 13.48 -20.26 30.42
N SER A 221 13.02 -21.47 30.71
CA SER A 221 11.67 -21.73 31.26
C SER A 221 11.58 -21.71 32.79
N SER A 222 12.70 -21.56 33.50
CA SER A 222 12.79 -21.64 34.96
C SER A 222 13.15 -20.30 35.61
N GLY A 223 12.71 -20.09 36.86
CA GLY A 223 13.21 -19.00 37.72
C GLY A 223 12.37 -17.72 37.79
N GLY A 224 11.23 -17.66 37.10
CA GLY A 224 10.34 -16.49 37.11
C GLY A 224 8.85 -16.84 37.13
N ASN A 225 8.03 -15.81 37.01
CA ASN A 225 6.57 -15.89 36.90
C ASN A 225 6.12 -15.46 35.51
N TYR A 226 5.16 -16.20 34.96
CA TYR A 226 4.57 -15.89 33.66
C TYR A 226 3.46 -14.85 33.78
N GLN A 227 3.51 -13.84 32.91
CA GLN A 227 2.46 -12.87 32.71
C GLN A 227 2.09 -12.83 31.23
N THR A 228 0.79 -12.89 30.92
CA THR A 228 0.28 -12.85 29.55
C THR A 228 -0.41 -11.51 29.29
N ILE A 229 -0.02 -10.87 28.21
CA ILE A 229 -0.61 -9.66 27.66
C ILE A 229 -1.41 -10.08 26.43
N GLU A 230 -2.72 -9.89 26.46
CA GLU A 230 -3.61 -10.04 25.30
C GLU A 230 -4.03 -8.66 24.81
N LEU A 231 -3.68 -8.33 23.57
CA LEU A 231 -4.02 -7.03 22.98
C LEU A 231 -5.43 -7.07 22.40
N GLY A 232 -6.26 -6.10 22.79
CA GLY A 232 -7.62 -5.97 22.27
C GLY A 232 -7.68 -5.70 20.75
N PRO A 233 -8.83 -5.87 20.08
CA PRO A 233 -9.00 -5.70 18.63
C PRO A 233 -8.53 -4.36 18.04
N LYS A 234 -8.44 -3.29 18.83
CA LYS A 234 -7.92 -1.97 18.41
C LYS A 234 -6.73 -1.50 19.25
N GLU A 235 -6.13 -2.40 20.01
CA GLU A 235 -4.97 -2.14 20.85
C GLU A 235 -3.70 -2.51 20.08
N PHE A 236 -2.73 -1.60 20.06
CA PHE A 236 -1.45 -1.79 19.40
C PHE A 236 -0.34 -1.12 20.19
N VAL A 237 0.85 -1.72 20.15
CA VAL A 237 2.03 -1.25 20.88
C VAL A 237 2.70 -0.12 20.11
N LYS A 238 2.91 1.01 20.79
CA LYS A 238 3.59 2.21 20.25
C LYS A 238 5.04 2.31 20.72
N GLN A 239 5.33 1.74 21.88
CA GLN A 239 6.66 1.83 22.46
C GLN A 239 6.94 0.58 23.29
N ILE A 240 8.19 0.14 23.24
CA ILE A 240 8.77 -0.73 24.26
C ILE A 240 9.86 0.02 24.99
N SER A 241 10.02 -0.25 26.28
CA SER A 241 11.15 0.24 27.07
C SER A 241 11.52 -0.78 28.14
N GLY A 242 12.65 -0.58 28.80
CA GLY A 242 13.12 -1.52 29.80
C GLY A 242 14.48 -1.14 30.35
N THR A 243 15.10 -2.09 31.05
CA THR A 243 16.46 -1.93 31.58
C THR A 243 17.33 -3.12 31.20
N ILE A 244 18.63 -2.85 31.11
CA ILE A 244 19.70 -3.79 30.77
C ILE A 244 20.73 -3.72 31.88
N ASP A 245 21.13 -4.85 32.43
CA ASP A 245 22.17 -4.90 33.46
C ASP A 245 23.17 -6.02 33.21
N ASN A 246 24.37 -5.85 33.76
CA ASN A 246 25.43 -6.85 33.77
C ASN A 246 25.41 -7.60 35.10
N LEU A 247 24.89 -8.83 35.09
CA LEU A 247 24.77 -9.71 36.26
C LEU A 247 26.05 -10.54 36.46
N VAL A 248 27.21 -9.87 36.45
CA VAL A 248 28.57 -10.40 36.60
C VAL A 248 29.08 -11.22 35.41
N THR A 249 28.29 -12.18 34.91
CA THR A 249 28.71 -13.09 33.83
C THR A 249 27.94 -12.88 32.52
N GLU A 250 26.82 -12.15 32.57
CA GLU A 250 25.95 -11.94 31.43
C GLU A 250 25.30 -10.54 31.48
N THR A 251 25.24 -9.87 30.34
CA THR A 251 24.45 -8.64 30.16
C THR A 251 23.11 -9.02 29.55
N VAL A 252 22.02 -8.76 30.28
CA VAL A 252 20.68 -9.25 29.94
C VAL A 252 19.63 -8.17 30.12
N ILE A 253 18.45 -8.37 29.51
CA ILE A 253 17.27 -7.55 29.77
C ILE A 253 16.78 -7.84 31.20
N THR A 254 16.80 -6.84 32.07
CA THR A 254 16.36 -6.97 33.46
C THR A 254 14.90 -6.58 33.63
N SER A 255 14.40 -5.61 32.86
CA SER A 255 12.98 -5.26 32.84
C SER A 255 12.42 -4.93 31.46
N LEU A 256 11.10 -5.10 31.31
CA LEU A 256 10.35 -4.71 30.12
C LEU A 256 9.04 -4.00 30.45
N VAL A 257 8.73 -3.00 29.64
CA VAL A 257 7.51 -2.20 29.66
C VAL A 257 6.98 -2.11 28.24
N LEU A 258 5.68 -2.32 28.07
CA LEU A 258 4.99 -2.11 26.80
C LEU A 258 4.00 -0.96 26.96
N VAL A 259 4.07 0.03 26.07
CA VAL A 259 3.10 1.12 26.00
C VAL A 259 2.27 0.96 24.73
N THR A 260 0.96 0.88 24.90
CA THR A 260 0.00 0.79 23.80
C THR A 260 -0.72 2.12 23.59
N ASN A 261 -1.56 2.20 22.56
CA ASN A 261 -2.50 3.31 22.38
C ASN A 261 -3.59 3.40 23.47
N ILE A 262 -3.73 2.40 24.35
CA ILE A 262 -4.77 2.35 25.38
C ILE A 262 -4.16 2.48 26.79
N ARG A 263 -3.13 1.69 27.07
CA ARG A 263 -2.56 1.53 28.41
C ARG A 263 -1.10 1.08 28.40
N LYS A 264 -0.51 1.01 29.58
CA LYS A 264 0.84 0.52 29.85
C LYS A 264 0.79 -0.85 30.52
N TYR A 265 1.70 -1.75 30.13
CA TYR A 265 1.94 -3.04 30.77
C TYR A 265 3.36 -3.09 31.35
N GLY A 266 3.51 -3.74 32.50
CA GLY A 266 4.76 -3.83 33.24
C GLY A 266 4.98 -2.66 34.23
N PRO A 267 6.20 -2.48 34.75
CA PRO A 267 7.40 -3.23 34.38
C PRO A 267 7.31 -4.70 34.79
N TYR A 268 7.77 -5.57 33.92
CA TYR A 268 8.03 -6.98 34.22
C TYR A 268 9.53 -7.13 34.48
N GLY A 269 9.92 -7.95 35.46
CA GLY A 269 11.31 -8.10 35.86
C GLY A 269 11.76 -7.07 36.91
N SER A 270 13.08 -6.90 37.06
CA SER A 270 13.69 -5.96 38.01
C SER A 270 14.20 -4.73 37.27
N VAL A 271 13.73 -3.54 37.66
CA VAL A 271 14.19 -2.27 37.07
C VAL A 271 15.57 -1.93 37.63
N GLN A 272 16.61 -2.39 36.94
CA GLN A 272 18.00 -2.25 37.36
C GLN A 272 18.92 -2.13 36.14
N GLY A 273 19.96 -1.30 36.25
CA GLY A 273 20.93 -1.06 35.19
C GLY A 273 20.54 0.10 34.27
N THR A 274 20.99 0.05 33.01
CA THR A 274 20.79 1.11 32.02
C THR A 274 19.43 0.98 31.32
N SER A 275 18.66 2.07 31.26
CA SER A 275 17.38 2.09 30.55
C SER A 275 17.55 2.12 29.03
N PHE A 276 16.62 1.49 28.31
CA PHE A 276 16.41 1.72 26.89
C PHE A 276 14.94 2.03 26.60
N ASP A 277 14.70 2.74 25.51
CA ASP A 277 13.36 2.97 24.98
C ASP A 277 13.36 2.93 23.45
N ALA A 278 12.22 2.52 22.90
CA ALA A 278 12.01 2.37 21.46
C ALA A 278 10.58 2.79 21.13
N THR A 279 10.44 4.05 20.72
CA THR A 279 9.16 4.61 20.26
C THR A 279 9.09 4.52 18.74
N VAL A 280 8.03 3.90 18.22
CA VAL A 280 7.85 3.77 16.77
C VAL A 280 7.36 5.08 16.14
N PRO A 281 7.67 5.36 14.86
CA PRO A 281 7.17 6.54 14.16
C PRO A 281 5.63 6.64 14.16
N GLU A 282 5.13 7.85 13.96
CA GLU A 282 3.69 8.08 13.77
C GLU A 282 3.11 7.17 12.66
N ASN A 283 1.85 6.75 12.85
CA ASN A 283 1.14 5.83 11.96
C ASN A 283 1.74 4.42 11.83
N THR A 284 2.68 4.05 12.72
CA THR A 284 3.20 2.67 12.82
C THR A 284 2.97 2.06 14.20
N CYS A 285 3.09 0.74 14.31
CA CYS A 285 3.05 -0.02 15.56
C CYS A 285 4.05 -1.17 15.56
N VAL A 286 4.36 -1.71 16.74
CA VAL A 286 5.16 -2.94 16.86
C VAL A 286 4.30 -4.13 16.40
N VAL A 287 4.85 -4.91 15.47
CA VAL A 287 4.18 -6.06 14.85
C VAL A 287 4.87 -7.39 15.17
N GLY A 288 6.05 -7.34 15.78
CA GLY A 288 6.82 -8.51 16.18
C GLY A 288 8.17 -8.12 16.79
N PHE A 289 8.99 -9.12 17.10
CA PHE A 289 10.26 -8.95 17.79
C PHE A 289 11.37 -9.73 17.08
N PHE A 290 12.61 -9.39 17.41
CA PHE A 290 13.81 -10.20 17.17
C PHE A 290 14.75 -9.98 18.35
N GLY A 291 15.87 -10.69 18.45
CA GLY A 291 16.77 -10.48 19.59
C GLY A 291 17.83 -11.53 19.73
N LYS A 292 18.30 -11.72 20.96
CA LYS A 292 19.24 -12.77 21.34
C LYS A 292 18.78 -13.39 22.66
N SER A 293 18.86 -14.72 22.76
CA SER A 293 18.51 -15.42 23.99
C SER A 293 19.35 -16.67 24.23
N GLY A 294 19.58 -16.96 25.52
CA GLY A 294 20.18 -18.19 26.04
C GLY A 294 19.34 -18.69 27.21
N GLY A 295 19.93 -18.75 28.41
CA GLY A 295 19.18 -19.03 29.65
C GLY A 295 18.28 -17.87 30.10
N ALA A 296 18.48 -16.68 29.54
CA ALA A 296 17.67 -15.48 29.72
C ALA A 296 17.48 -14.76 28.38
N LEU A 297 16.74 -13.65 28.39
CA LEU A 297 16.67 -12.74 27.25
C LEU A 297 17.87 -11.79 27.28
N ASP A 298 18.88 -12.05 26.46
CA ASP A 298 20.09 -11.24 26.36
C ASP A 298 19.83 -9.88 25.70
N ALA A 299 19.09 -9.88 24.58
CA ALA A 299 18.75 -8.68 23.84
C ALA A 299 17.38 -8.78 23.14
N ILE A 300 16.74 -7.63 22.95
CA ILE A 300 15.45 -7.51 22.27
C ILE A 300 15.47 -6.38 21.26
N GLY A 301 14.90 -6.60 20.09
CA GLY A 301 14.61 -5.61 19.06
C GLY A 301 13.15 -5.75 18.61
N ILE A 302 12.66 -4.73 17.93
CA ILE A 302 11.28 -4.70 17.42
C ILE A 302 11.23 -4.65 15.91
N TYR A 303 10.22 -5.30 15.36
CA TYR A 303 9.71 -5.00 14.04
C TYR A 303 8.54 -4.04 14.15
N HIS A 304 8.59 -2.93 13.42
CA HIS A 304 7.46 -2.02 13.30
C HIS A 304 6.96 -1.90 11.85
N GLY A 305 5.66 -1.63 11.71
CA GLY A 305 4.98 -1.50 10.43
C GLY A 305 3.70 -0.67 10.56
N PRO A 306 2.98 -0.43 9.45
CA PRO A 306 1.75 0.36 9.46
C PRO A 306 0.71 -0.19 10.44
N ILE A 307 -0.05 0.69 11.08
CA ILE A 307 -1.13 0.28 11.98
C ILE A 307 -2.25 -0.39 11.15
N ALA A 308 -2.47 -1.69 11.37
CA ALA A 308 -3.60 -2.43 10.84
C ALA A 308 -4.63 -2.67 11.95
N VAL A 309 -5.65 -1.79 12.01
CA VAL A 309 -6.82 -1.94 12.90
C VAL A 309 -7.99 -2.56 12.15
#